data_AF-A0A1W9XEV1-F1
#
_entry.id   AF-A0A1W9XEV1-F1
#
_cell.length_a   1.000
_cell.length_b   1.000
_cell.length_c   1.000
_cell.angle_alpha   90.00
_cell.angle_beta   90.00
_cell.angle_gamma   90.00
#
_symmetry.space_group_name_H-M   'P 1'
#
loop_
_entity.id
_entity.type
_entity.pdbx_description
1 polymer ?
#
loop_
_entity_poly.entity_id
_entity_poly.type
_entity_poly.pdbx_seq_one_letter_code
_entity_poly.pdbx_strand_id
1 'polypeptide(L)'
;MCCKEVIMARKTIFFCFLILLIPALALSAETVTDTETGMMWELADSANTMNWAEARDYCESLTTGEYSDWRLPNRKELQSIIDYGKYKPALDKEVFTTANGAADAYWSSTSVYPAGKDDPATDAWYVSCVDGSIASEAKTAVHYVRAVRGGQNDTGDNITVTVPEQSSSNWMVGRVMPIIWMAGKSKSDVKIILIGGGVEQVITESTPNDGSFIWWNIEAPAASDYSLAIMPTDGKEAAYQTTQGLFSIAEDAGFGSQVDLQDIIKGLQYLSGQNP
;
A
#
# COMPACT_ATOMS: atom_id res chain seq x y z
N MET A 1 -8.43 15.96 -21.70
CA MET A 1 -9.64 15.93 -20.86
C MET A 1 -9.13 15.67 -19.45
N CYS A 2 -9.41 16.52 -18.47
CA CYS A 2 -8.78 16.41 -17.15
C CYS A 2 -9.49 15.33 -16.33
N CYS A 3 -8.80 14.23 -16.01
CA CYS A 3 -9.29 13.16 -15.15
C CYS A 3 -9.55 13.71 -13.74
N LYS A 4 -10.67 13.29 -13.12
CA LYS A 4 -11.14 13.82 -11.83
C LYS A 4 -11.02 12.74 -10.76
N GLU A 5 -10.13 12.97 -9.81
CA GLU A 5 -9.74 12.04 -8.76
C GLU A 5 -9.93 12.67 -7.36
N VAL A 6 -10.27 11.84 -6.36
CA VAL A 6 -10.51 12.18 -4.95
C VAL A 6 -9.46 11.50 -4.07
N ILE A 7 -8.34 12.15 -3.85
CA ILE A 7 -7.20 11.56 -3.13
C ILE A 7 -7.55 11.26 -1.65
N MET A 8 -7.05 10.15 -1.09
CA MET A 8 -7.27 9.75 0.31
C MET A 8 -5.96 9.50 1.06
N ALA A 9 -5.83 10.20 2.18
CA ALA A 9 -4.79 9.97 3.17
C ALA A 9 -5.45 10.11 4.54
N ARG A 10 -5.45 9.03 5.34
CA ARG A 10 -6.00 8.93 6.71
C ARG A 10 -7.22 9.85 7.03
N LYS A 11 -8.43 9.40 6.67
CA LYS A 11 -9.72 9.60 7.39
C LYS A 11 -10.25 11.02 7.68
N THR A 12 -9.79 12.08 7.03
CA THR A 12 -10.53 13.36 6.97
C THR A 12 -10.25 14.09 5.65
N ILE A 13 -11.28 14.64 5.03
CA ILE A 13 -11.25 15.16 3.64
C ILE A 13 -10.75 16.58 3.55
N PHE A 14 -9.99 16.85 2.49
CA PHE A 14 -9.79 18.20 1.97
C PHE A 14 -10.60 18.39 0.68
N PHE A 15 -11.66 19.18 0.74
CA PHE A 15 -12.26 19.77 -0.46
C PHE A 15 -11.31 20.85 -0.99
N CYS A 16 -10.61 20.56 -2.09
CA CYS A 16 -9.75 21.53 -2.74
C CYS A 16 -10.60 22.50 -3.57
N PHE A 17 -11.05 23.62 -2.95
CA PHE A 17 -11.62 24.75 -3.69
C PHE A 17 -10.48 25.68 -4.14
N LEU A 18 -10.11 25.61 -5.42
CA LEU A 18 -9.73 26.82 -6.16
C LEU A 18 -10.06 26.67 -7.66
N ILE A 19 -11.32 26.90 -8.02
CA ILE A 19 -11.66 27.39 -9.36
C ILE A 19 -12.56 28.62 -9.17
N LEU A 20 -12.03 29.77 -9.57
CA LEU A 20 -12.75 31.03 -9.75
C LEU A 20 -13.99 30.81 -10.64
N LEU A 21 -15.16 31.25 -10.16
CA LEU A 21 -16.40 31.54 -10.89
C LEU A 21 -16.51 30.98 -12.33
N ILE A 22 -17.07 29.77 -12.47
CA ILE A 22 -17.75 29.32 -13.70
C ILE A 22 -19.13 28.80 -13.27
N PRO A 23 -20.25 29.31 -13.83
CA PRO A 23 -21.56 28.83 -13.44
C PRO A 23 -21.83 27.43 -14.02
N ALA A 24 -22.26 26.52 -13.14
CA ALA A 24 -23.03 25.30 -13.38
C ALA A 24 -22.64 24.39 -14.57
N LEU A 25 -21.66 23.51 -14.34
CA LEU A 25 -21.73 22.11 -14.78
C LEU A 25 -20.97 21.26 -13.75
N ALA A 26 -21.68 20.69 -12.77
CA ALA A 26 -21.08 19.79 -11.78
C ALA A 26 -20.59 18.52 -12.49
N LEU A 27 -19.28 18.26 -12.43
CA LEU A 27 -18.61 17.18 -13.14
C LEU A 27 -17.92 16.31 -12.06
N SER A 28 -18.39 15.07 -11.86
CA SER A 28 -18.06 14.15 -10.76
C SER A 28 -16.70 13.47 -10.91
N ALA A 29 -16.05 13.09 -9.81
CA ALA A 29 -14.80 12.33 -9.79
C ALA A 29 -15.02 10.80 -9.79
N GLU A 30 -13.96 10.01 -9.97
CA GLU A 30 -14.04 8.56 -10.24
C GLU A 30 -13.09 7.67 -9.39
N THR A 31 -11.93 8.17 -8.97
CA THR A 31 -10.86 7.41 -8.29
C THR A 31 -10.40 8.07 -6.99
N VAL A 32 -9.58 7.38 -6.19
CA VAL A 32 -9.14 7.75 -4.84
C VAL A 32 -7.74 7.22 -4.47
N THR A 33 -6.63 7.83 -4.87
CA THR A 33 -5.29 7.32 -4.51
C THR A 33 -5.00 7.13 -3.00
N ASP A 34 -4.54 5.93 -2.57
CA ASP A 34 -3.81 5.61 -1.32
C ASP A 34 -2.31 5.73 -1.53
N THR A 35 -1.94 6.97 -1.49
CA THR A 35 -0.54 7.29 -1.50
C THR A 35 0.16 6.74 -0.24
N GLU A 36 -0.50 6.03 0.70
CA GLU A 36 0.06 5.43 1.93
C GLU A 36 0.51 3.95 1.79
N THR A 37 0.22 3.28 0.68
CA THR A 37 0.84 1.97 0.37
C THR A 37 1.29 1.87 -1.10
N GLY A 38 0.92 2.84 -1.93
CA GLY A 38 1.27 3.05 -3.33
C GLY A 38 0.06 2.78 -4.19
N MET A 39 -1.06 2.72 -3.49
CA MET A 39 -2.31 2.17 -3.84
C MET A 39 -3.19 3.30 -4.34
N MET A 40 -4.26 2.97 -5.04
CA MET A 40 -5.25 3.94 -5.44
C MET A 40 -6.58 3.29 -5.51
N TRP A 41 -7.56 3.85 -4.82
CA TRP A 41 -8.88 3.33 -4.59
C TRP A 41 -9.93 3.84 -5.56
N GLU A 42 -11.07 3.18 -5.60
CA GLU A 42 -12.24 3.65 -6.32
C GLU A 42 -13.01 4.70 -5.50
N LEU A 43 -13.66 5.68 -6.14
CA LEU A 43 -14.46 6.71 -5.45
C LEU A 43 -15.86 6.25 -5.07
N ALA A 44 -16.58 5.66 -6.01
CA ALA A 44 -17.83 4.98 -5.73
C ALA A 44 -17.53 3.54 -5.34
N ASP A 45 -18.30 2.96 -4.44
CA ASP A 45 -18.32 1.51 -4.31
C ASP A 45 -19.21 0.88 -5.40
N SER A 46 -19.28 -0.45 -5.41
CA SER A 46 -19.98 -1.25 -6.41
C SER A 46 -21.50 -1.03 -6.53
N ALA A 47 -22.08 -0.15 -5.71
CA ALA A 47 -23.49 0.21 -5.61
C ALA A 47 -24.49 -0.90 -5.22
N ASN A 48 -24.26 -2.14 -5.65
CA ASN A 48 -25.02 -3.30 -5.24
C ASN A 48 -24.14 -4.21 -4.40
N THR A 49 -24.76 -4.86 -3.43
CA THR A 49 -24.14 -5.98 -2.75
C THR A 49 -24.06 -7.14 -3.72
N MET A 50 -22.99 -7.87 -3.63
CA MET A 50 -22.80 -9.03 -4.46
C MET A 50 -22.10 -10.09 -3.63
N ASN A 51 -22.30 -11.35 -4.02
CA ASN A 51 -21.59 -12.40 -3.34
C ASN A 51 -20.07 -12.22 -3.59
N TRP A 52 -19.23 -12.85 -2.78
CA TRP A 52 -17.76 -12.62 -2.85
C TRP A 52 -17.16 -12.93 -4.24
N ALA A 53 -17.84 -13.76 -5.03
CA ALA A 53 -17.40 -14.11 -6.37
C ALA A 53 -17.59 -12.95 -7.36
N GLU A 54 -18.79 -12.36 -7.38
CA GLU A 54 -19.12 -11.21 -8.23
C GLU A 54 -18.28 -9.97 -7.88
N ALA A 55 -17.88 -9.83 -6.61
CA ALA A 55 -17.09 -8.70 -6.07
C ALA A 55 -15.73 -8.50 -6.73
N ARG A 56 -15.07 -9.60 -7.08
CA ARG A 56 -13.78 -9.58 -7.74
C ARG A 56 -13.93 -9.25 -9.23
N ASP A 57 -14.90 -9.89 -9.90
CA ASP A 57 -15.18 -9.71 -11.33
C ASP A 57 -15.50 -8.25 -11.67
N TYR A 58 -16.10 -7.56 -10.70
CA TYR A 58 -16.30 -6.12 -10.74
C TYR A 58 -14.98 -5.32 -10.83
N CYS A 59 -14.07 -5.45 -9.84
CA CYS A 59 -12.85 -4.61 -9.74
C CYS A 59 -11.93 -4.71 -10.96
N GLU A 60 -11.88 -5.89 -11.58
CA GLU A 60 -10.95 -6.17 -12.69
C GLU A 60 -11.50 -5.71 -14.05
N SER A 61 -12.82 -5.60 -14.19
CA SER A 61 -13.47 -5.01 -15.38
C SER A 61 -13.41 -3.47 -15.40
N LEU A 62 -12.90 -2.89 -14.32
CA LEU A 62 -12.94 -1.47 -14.05
C LEU A 62 -11.94 -0.72 -14.93
N THR A 63 -12.44 0.28 -15.65
CA THR A 63 -11.62 1.23 -16.45
C THR A 63 -11.77 2.66 -15.94
N THR A 64 -12.08 2.77 -14.65
CA THR A 64 -12.39 4.00 -13.95
C THR A 64 -11.18 4.93 -13.88
N GLY A 65 -11.40 6.22 -14.13
CA GLY A 65 -10.35 7.24 -14.10
C GLY A 65 -9.23 7.06 -15.13
N GLU A 66 -9.50 6.42 -16.27
CA GLU A 66 -8.52 6.09 -17.34
C GLU A 66 -7.46 5.04 -16.94
N TYR A 67 -7.61 4.42 -15.77
CA TYR A 67 -6.75 3.33 -15.30
C TYR A 67 -7.48 1.99 -15.46
N SER A 68 -6.71 0.94 -15.74
CA SER A 68 -7.23 -0.41 -15.94
C SER A 68 -6.54 -1.45 -15.05
N ASP A 69 -5.80 -1.02 -14.02
CA ASP A 69 -5.00 -1.85 -13.13
C ASP A 69 -5.54 -1.86 -11.68
N TRP A 70 -6.86 -1.77 -11.55
CA TRP A 70 -7.62 -1.86 -10.29
C TRP A 70 -7.66 -3.29 -9.72
N ARG A 71 -7.72 -3.41 -8.39
CA ARG A 71 -7.79 -4.69 -7.65
C ARG A 71 -8.63 -4.59 -6.38
N LEU A 72 -9.07 -5.72 -5.82
CA LEU A 72 -9.70 -5.75 -4.51
C LEU A 72 -8.65 -5.57 -3.37
N PRO A 73 -8.91 -4.75 -2.35
CA PRO A 73 -7.98 -4.40 -1.26
C PRO A 73 -7.90 -5.43 -0.13
N ASN A 74 -6.74 -5.57 0.50
CA ASN A 74 -6.51 -6.49 1.62
C ASN A 74 -7.01 -5.91 2.95
N ARG A 75 -6.94 -6.68 4.04
CA ARG A 75 -7.52 -6.26 5.32
C ARG A 75 -6.70 -5.15 5.96
N LYS A 76 -5.36 -5.14 5.89
CA LYS A 76 -4.52 -4.07 6.43
C LYS A 76 -4.68 -2.77 5.62
N GLU A 77 -4.79 -2.91 4.30
CA GLU A 77 -5.15 -1.83 3.37
C GLU A 77 -6.57 -1.34 3.66
N LEU A 78 -7.55 -2.21 3.89
CA LEU A 78 -8.89 -1.77 4.27
C LEU A 78 -8.93 -1.18 5.67
N GLN A 79 -8.16 -1.71 6.60
CA GLN A 79 -7.99 -1.15 7.93
C GLN A 79 -7.29 0.22 7.86
N SER A 80 -6.38 0.43 6.89
CA SER A 80 -5.77 1.74 6.64
C SER A 80 -6.85 2.77 6.29
N ILE A 81 -7.93 2.35 5.62
CA ILE A 81 -9.04 3.24 5.23
C ILE A 81 -10.17 3.41 6.28
N ILE A 82 -10.11 2.73 7.44
CA ILE A 82 -11.24 2.62 8.41
C ILE A 82 -11.10 3.42 9.73
N ASP A 83 -11.98 4.40 9.99
CA ASP A 83 -11.95 5.26 11.18
C ASP A 83 -12.54 4.61 12.44
N TYR A 84 -11.65 4.00 13.23
CA TYR A 84 -11.97 3.39 14.52
C TYR A 84 -12.51 4.37 15.59
N GLY A 85 -12.49 5.69 15.35
CA GLY A 85 -13.06 6.72 16.25
C GLY A 85 -14.48 7.15 15.89
N LYS A 86 -14.94 6.79 14.68
CA LYS A 86 -16.32 7.02 14.25
C LYS A 86 -17.12 5.72 14.41
N TYR A 87 -18.42 5.92 14.56
CA TYR A 87 -19.37 4.83 14.65
C TYR A 87 -20.58 5.15 13.78
N LYS A 88 -20.97 4.21 12.92
CA LYS A 88 -22.10 4.32 11.98
C LYS A 88 -22.09 5.62 11.15
N PRO A 89 -21.10 5.82 10.25
CA PRO A 89 -20.05 4.88 9.81
C PRO A 89 -18.66 5.19 10.39
N ALA A 90 -17.83 4.15 10.54
CA ALA A 90 -16.37 4.21 10.65
C ALA A 90 -15.68 4.44 9.30
N LEU A 91 -16.29 4.07 8.18
CA LEU A 91 -15.82 4.53 6.88
C LEU A 91 -16.17 6.00 6.70
N ASP A 92 -15.24 6.76 6.14
CA ASP A 92 -15.52 8.15 5.81
C ASP A 92 -16.40 8.30 4.57
N LYS A 93 -17.70 8.53 4.77
CA LYS A 93 -18.67 8.76 3.69
C LYS A 93 -18.47 10.05 2.93
N GLU A 94 -17.77 11.00 3.52
CA GLU A 94 -17.48 12.24 2.84
C GLU A 94 -16.32 12.04 1.82
N VAL A 95 -15.46 10.98 1.95
CA VAL A 95 -14.45 10.56 0.92
C VAL A 95 -15.10 9.60 -0.06
N PHE A 96 -15.73 8.59 0.52
CA PHE A 96 -16.08 7.37 -0.16
C PHE A 96 -17.57 7.38 -0.39
N THR A 97 -17.95 7.57 -1.65
CA THR A 97 -19.36 7.56 -2.02
C THR A 97 -19.88 6.13 -1.90
N THR A 98 -20.96 5.98 -1.14
CA THR A 98 -21.68 4.71 -0.99
C THR A 98 -23.05 4.82 -1.63
N ALA A 99 -23.36 4.01 -2.64
CA ALA A 99 -24.54 4.25 -3.47
C ALA A 99 -25.90 4.15 -2.73
N ASN A 100 -25.94 3.54 -1.54
CA ASN A 100 -27.16 3.34 -0.74
C ASN A 100 -27.16 4.10 0.61
N GLY A 101 -26.23 5.04 0.83
CA GLY A 101 -26.21 5.90 2.03
C GLY A 101 -25.80 5.20 3.34
N ALA A 102 -25.53 3.90 3.35
CA ALA A 102 -24.93 3.16 4.45
C ALA A 102 -23.69 2.39 3.97
N ALA A 103 -22.55 2.65 4.62
CA ALA A 103 -21.36 1.85 4.48
C ALA A 103 -21.48 0.71 5.50
N ASP A 104 -21.95 -0.46 5.09
CA ASP A 104 -22.12 -1.59 6.01
C ASP A 104 -20.78 -2.31 6.20
N ALA A 105 -20.30 -2.96 5.15
CA ALA A 105 -19.06 -3.70 5.16
C ALA A 105 -18.49 -3.81 3.75
N TYR A 106 -17.18 -3.69 3.64
CA TYR A 106 -16.47 -4.00 2.41
C TYR A 106 -15.82 -5.35 2.51
N TRP A 107 -16.07 -6.15 1.48
CA TRP A 107 -15.30 -7.34 1.26
C TRP A 107 -13.81 -6.99 1.19
N SER A 108 -13.00 -7.67 1.98
CA SER A 108 -11.56 -7.70 1.79
C SER A 108 -11.18 -8.79 0.81
N SER A 109 -10.09 -8.59 0.09
CA SER A 109 -9.37 -9.71 -0.54
C SER A 109 -8.80 -10.70 0.48
N THR A 110 -8.81 -10.38 1.79
CA THR A 110 -8.35 -11.29 2.85
C THR A 110 -9.46 -12.26 3.27
N SER A 111 -9.33 -13.56 3.00
CA SER A 111 -10.26 -14.61 3.50
C SER A 111 -9.99 -15.02 4.96
N VAL A 112 -10.97 -15.66 5.60
CA VAL A 112 -10.84 -16.16 6.98
C VAL A 112 -10.31 -17.57 6.96
N TYR A 113 -9.40 -17.81 7.90
CA TYR A 113 -8.79 -19.11 8.08
C TYR A 113 -9.05 -19.52 9.53
N PRO A 114 -9.98 -20.47 9.76
CA PRO A 114 -10.13 -21.10 11.06
C PRO A 114 -8.81 -21.75 11.45
N ALA A 115 -8.42 -21.65 12.72
CA ALA A 115 -7.21 -22.28 13.23
C ALA A 115 -7.19 -23.78 12.87
N GLY A 116 -6.17 -24.22 12.13
CA GLY A 116 -6.00 -25.61 11.73
C GLY A 116 -6.73 -26.03 10.44
N LYS A 117 -7.22 -25.09 9.62
CA LYS A 117 -7.70 -25.36 8.27
C LYS A 117 -7.08 -24.41 7.25
N ASP A 118 -6.46 -24.98 6.23
CA ASP A 118 -5.76 -24.26 5.17
C ASP A 118 -6.68 -23.90 3.98
N ASP A 119 -7.89 -24.46 3.92
CA ASP A 119 -8.95 -23.98 3.03
C ASP A 119 -9.54 -22.72 3.63
N PRO A 120 -9.59 -21.60 2.88
CA PRO A 120 -10.37 -20.47 3.33
C PRO A 120 -11.76 -21.00 3.61
N ALA A 121 -12.35 -20.62 4.75
CA ALA A 121 -13.67 -21.08 5.12
C ALA A 121 -14.67 -20.85 3.96
N THR A 122 -15.90 -21.32 4.15
CA THR A 122 -17.03 -20.74 3.40
C THR A 122 -17.10 -19.23 3.57
N ASP A 123 -16.23 -18.60 4.37
CA ASP A 123 -16.27 -17.25 4.85
C ASP A 123 -15.04 -16.42 4.43
N ALA A 124 -15.18 -15.09 4.36
CA ALA A 124 -14.07 -14.15 4.12
C ALA A 124 -14.09 -12.98 5.12
N TRP A 125 -12.93 -12.31 5.32
CA TRP A 125 -12.92 -11.11 6.15
C TRP A 125 -13.59 -10.00 5.38
N TYR A 126 -14.46 -9.30 6.08
CA TYR A 126 -14.87 -7.98 5.69
C TYR A 126 -14.40 -7.01 6.75
N VAL A 127 -14.23 -5.76 6.35
CA VAL A 127 -14.04 -4.69 7.31
C VAL A 127 -15.33 -3.92 7.40
N SER A 128 -15.93 -3.99 8.57
CA SER A 128 -17.14 -3.25 8.92
C SER A 128 -16.85 -1.77 8.76
N CYS A 129 -17.59 -1.14 7.88
CA CYS A 129 -17.54 0.30 7.72
C CYS A 129 -18.38 1.00 8.80
N VAL A 130 -18.98 0.26 9.73
CA VAL A 130 -19.73 0.79 10.86
C VAL A 130 -18.82 1.18 12.02
N ASP A 131 -17.83 0.35 12.34
CA ASP A 131 -16.98 0.49 13.55
C ASP A 131 -15.53 0.04 13.31
N GLY A 132 -15.21 -0.36 12.09
CA GLY A 132 -13.91 -0.91 11.74
C GLY A 132 -13.64 -2.32 12.24
N SER A 133 -14.65 -2.97 12.84
CA SER A 133 -14.52 -4.36 13.24
C SER A 133 -14.19 -5.23 12.04
N ILE A 134 -13.37 -6.23 12.31
CA ILE A 134 -12.89 -7.17 11.32
C ILE A 134 -13.55 -8.48 11.69
N ALA A 135 -14.45 -8.93 10.82
CA ALA A 135 -15.29 -10.09 11.06
C ALA A 135 -15.43 -10.93 9.78
N SER A 136 -16.09 -12.08 9.92
CA SER A 136 -16.14 -13.13 8.90
C SER A 136 -17.56 -13.60 8.63
N GLU A 137 -17.90 -13.84 7.37
CA GLU A 137 -19.21 -14.38 6.98
C GLU A 137 -19.17 -15.20 5.67
N ALA A 138 -20.16 -16.10 5.50
CA ALA A 138 -20.33 -16.98 4.36
C ALA A 138 -20.30 -16.23 3.01
N LYS A 139 -19.52 -16.70 2.06
CA LYS A 139 -19.26 -16.12 0.73
C LYS A 139 -20.48 -16.16 -0.21
N THR A 140 -21.50 -16.97 0.10
CA THR A 140 -22.83 -16.91 -0.53
C THR A 140 -23.66 -15.74 -0.01
N ALA A 141 -23.26 -15.16 1.13
CA ALA A 141 -23.75 -13.87 1.56
C ALA A 141 -23.13 -12.77 0.70
N VAL A 142 -23.66 -11.56 0.85
CA VAL A 142 -23.44 -10.45 -0.07
C VAL A 142 -22.96 -9.22 0.70
N HIS A 143 -21.90 -8.56 0.21
CA HIS A 143 -21.40 -7.28 0.75
C HIS A 143 -20.95 -6.35 -0.40
N TYR A 144 -20.57 -5.11 -0.07
CA TYR A 144 -20.10 -4.11 -1.04
C TYR A 144 -18.59 -4.24 -1.32
N VAL A 145 -18.13 -3.50 -2.33
CA VAL A 145 -16.75 -3.52 -2.83
C VAL A 145 -16.22 -2.13 -3.14
N ARG A 146 -14.93 -1.90 -2.86
CA ARG A 146 -14.18 -0.70 -3.27
C ARG A 146 -12.79 -1.11 -3.76
N ALA A 147 -12.46 -0.89 -5.03
CA ALA A 147 -11.18 -1.30 -5.59
C ALA A 147 -10.00 -0.45 -5.08
N VAL A 148 -8.75 -0.90 -5.28
CA VAL A 148 -7.45 -0.29 -4.97
C VAL A 148 -6.38 -0.62 -6.06
N ARG A 149 -5.25 0.10 -6.26
CA ARG A 149 -4.19 -0.19 -7.26
C ARG A 149 -2.80 0.41 -6.98
N GLY A 150 -1.71 -0.33 -7.17
CA GLY A 150 -0.31 0.11 -6.95
C GLY A 150 0.32 -0.29 -5.60
N GLY A 151 1.58 0.10 -5.35
CA GLY A 151 2.50 -0.34 -4.27
C GLY A 151 3.92 -0.64 -4.79
N GLN A 152 4.82 -1.24 -3.99
CA GLN A 152 5.73 -2.20 -4.66
C GLN A 152 4.99 -3.46 -4.97
N ASN A 153 5.51 -4.10 -5.99
CA ASN A 153 5.28 -5.50 -6.24
C ASN A 153 6.52 -6.31 -5.84
N ASP A 154 6.37 -7.22 -4.88
CA ASP A 154 7.35 -8.27 -4.59
C ASP A 154 7.13 -9.46 -5.53
N THR A 155 8.08 -9.78 -6.42
CA THR A 155 8.01 -10.89 -7.39
C THR A 155 9.14 -11.92 -7.29
N GLY A 156 10.11 -11.77 -6.38
CA GLY A 156 11.16 -12.76 -6.03
C GLY A 156 12.22 -13.08 -7.09
N ASP A 157 11.91 -12.90 -8.38
CA ASP A 157 12.90 -12.76 -9.46
C ASP A 157 13.31 -11.31 -9.58
N ASN A 158 12.31 -10.42 -9.47
CA ASN A 158 12.57 -9.03 -9.22
C ASN A 158 13.14 -8.88 -7.82
N ILE A 159 13.84 -7.79 -7.69
CA ILE A 159 14.30 -7.36 -6.40
C ILE A 159 13.07 -6.96 -5.60
N THR A 160 13.07 -7.18 -4.30
CA THR A 160 11.99 -6.68 -3.46
C THR A 160 12.55 -6.18 -2.19
N VAL A 161 12.20 -4.94 -1.89
CA VAL A 161 12.61 -4.35 -0.65
C VAL A 161 11.65 -4.86 0.44
N THR A 162 12.23 -5.44 1.47
CA THR A 162 11.51 -6.10 2.57
C THR A 162 11.66 -5.30 3.85
N VAL A 163 12.81 -4.67 3.99
CA VAL A 163 13.10 -3.71 5.02
C VAL A 163 13.58 -2.52 4.21
N PRO A 164 12.78 -1.45 4.23
CA PRO A 164 11.70 -1.14 5.18
C PRO A 164 10.32 -1.68 4.75
N GLU A 165 9.51 -2.35 5.58
CA GLU A 165 8.12 -2.81 5.31
C GLU A 165 7.15 -1.73 4.78
N GLN A 166 6.43 -2.10 3.72
CA GLN A 166 5.37 -1.29 3.14
C GLN A 166 4.17 -1.20 4.09
N SER A 167 3.73 0.04 4.28
CA SER A 167 2.60 0.47 5.10
C SER A 167 2.78 0.31 6.60
N SER A 168 3.95 -0.15 7.06
CA SER A 168 4.23 -0.39 8.48
C SER A 168 5.61 0.05 8.99
N SER A 169 6.63 0.18 8.13
CA SER A 169 8.00 0.46 8.60
C SER A 169 8.39 1.91 8.78
N ASN A 170 9.37 2.13 9.69
CA ASN A 170 9.84 3.44 10.15
C ASN A 170 11.33 3.46 10.60
N TRP A 171 12.21 4.11 9.83
CA TRP A 171 13.68 4.09 9.97
C TRP A 171 14.31 5.40 10.50
N MET A 172 15.65 5.57 10.63
CA MET A 172 16.30 6.80 11.19
C MET A 172 17.55 7.35 10.44
N VAL A 173 17.68 8.67 10.23
CA VAL A 173 18.80 9.43 9.58
C VAL A 173 20.07 9.43 10.42
N GLY A 174 21.27 9.34 9.84
CA GLY A 174 22.53 9.24 10.61
C GLY A 174 22.63 7.94 11.43
N ARG A 175 21.56 7.14 11.42
CA ARG A 175 21.62 5.72 11.65
C ARG A 175 21.96 5.03 10.35
N VAL A 176 22.61 3.92 10.57
CA VAL A 176 22.88 2.94 9.55
C VAL A 176 21.72 1.97 9.61
N MET A 177 20.85 2.03 8.59
CA MET A 177 19.71 1.11 8.49
C MET A 177 19.95 0.13 7.36
N PRO A 178 19.50 -1.11 7.54
CA PRO A 178 19.67 -2.12 6.52
C PRO A 178 18.58 -1.92 5.46
N ILE A 179 18.98 -1.55 4.24
CA ILE A 179 18.14 -1.90 3.10
C ILE A 179 18.29 -3.39 2.90
N ILE A 180 17.22 -4.10 3.22
CA ILE A 180 17.15 -5.53 2.99
C ILE A 180 16.22 -5.70 1.84
N TRP A 181 16.70 -6.43 0.87
CA TRP A 181 15.89 -6.87 -0.21
C TRP A 181 16.16 -8.34 -0.47
N MET A 182 15.26 -8.95 -1.22
CA MET A 182 15.56 -10.24 -1.81
C MET A 182 16.19 -10.00 -3.16
N ALA A 183 17.42 -10.49 -3.36
CA ALA A 183 18.18 -10.27 -4.57
C ALA A 183 17.48 -10.77 -5.85
N GLY A 184 16.66 -11.79 -5.72
CA GLY A 184 16.10 -12.49 -6.86
C GLY A 184 17.16 -13.10 -7.78
N LYS A 185 16.90 -13.15 -9.08
CA LYS A 185 17.73 -13.90 -10.05
C LYS A 185 18.82 -13.09 -10.69
N SER A 186 18.63 -11.78 -10.68
CA SER A 186 19.59 -10.83 -11.22
C SER A 186 20.98 -11.21 -10.70
N LYS A 187 21.84 -11.72 -11.58
CA LYS A 187 23.23 -12.07 -11.24
C LYS A 187 24.14 -10.87 -11.41
N SER A 188 23.64 -9.83 -12.06
CA SER A 188 24.26 -8.53 -12.11
C SER A 188 24.17 -7.81 -10.78
N ASP A 189 25.09 -6.86 -10.61
CA ASP A 189 25.01 -5.85 -9.57
C ASP A 189 23.76 -4.97 -9.78
N VAL A 190 23.28 -4.41 -8.68
CA VAL A 190 22.08 -3.57 -8.66
C VAL A 190 22.41 -2.13 -8.31
N LYS A 191 21.69 -1.23 -8.97
CA LYS A 191 21.55 0.17 -8.65
C LYS A 191 20.38 0.31 -7.69
N ILE A 192 20.63 0.83 -6.50
CA ILE A 192 19.56 1.15 -5.55
C ILE A 192 19.25 2.63 -5.73
N ILE A 193 17.99 2.89 -6.02
CA ILE A 193 17.46 4.23 -6.17
C ILE A 193 16.40 4.40 -5.10
N LEU A 194 16.64 5.34 -4.19
CA LEU A 194 15.55 5.87 -3.41
C LEU A 194 14.73 6.77 -4.33
N ILE A 195 13.47 6.40 -4.55
CA ILE A 195 12.46 7.19 -5.26
C ILE A 195 11.43 7.63 -4.22
N GLY A 196 10.82 8.78 -4.40
CA GLY A 196 10.02 9.40 -3.33
C GLY A 196 10.90 10.28 -2.44
N GLY A 197 10.29 11.04 -1.52
CA GLY A 197 11.00 12.11 -0.81
C GLY A 197 11.67 13.16 -1.70
N GLY A 198 11.25 13.32 -2.97
CA GLY A 198 11.73 14.37 -3.88
C GLY A 198 13.17 14.23 -4.37
N VAL A 199 13.85 13.16 -3.97
CA VAL A 199 15.11 12.75 -4.55
C VAL A 199 14.86 11.50 -5.37
N GLU A 200 15.43 11.49 -6.56
CA GLU A 200 15.84 10.24 -7.15
C GLU A 200 17.31 10.08 -6.77
N GLN A 201 17.56 9.59 -5.56
CA GLN A 201 18.92 9.40 -5.08
C GLN A 201 19.35 8.01 -5.47
N VAL A 202 20.41 7.98 -6.27
CA VAL A 202 21.18 6.76 -6.41
C VAL A 202 21.91 6.53 -5.09
N ILE A 203 21.39 5.62 -4.27
CA ILE A 203 22.03 5.18 -3.03
C ILE A 203 23.36 4.50 -3.38
N THR A 204 23.35 3.72 -4.45
CA THR A 204 24.55 3.17 -5.08
C THR A 204 24.29 2.93 -6.55
N GLU A 205 25.25 3.29 -7.40
CA GLU A 205 25.20 3.02 -8.85
C GLU A 205 25.39 1.53 -9.15
N SER A 206 26.04 0.80 -8.24
CA SER A 206 26.33 -0.62 -8.36
C SER A 206 26.70 -1.20 -7.00
N THR A 207 25.98 -2.22 -6.55
CA THR A 207 26.35 -3.07 -5.42
C THR A 207 26.07 -4.52 -5.78
N PRO A 208 26.83 -5.49 -5.26
CA PRO A 208 26.46 -6.89 -5.39
C PRO A 208 25.01 -7.09 -5.01
N ASN A 209 24.29 -7.82 -5.85
CA ASN A 209 22.91 -8.18 -5.57
C ASN A 209 22.87 -9.39 -4.64
N ASP A 210 23.28 -9.19 -3.40
CA ASP A 210 23.40 -10.23 -2.38
C ASP A 210 22.32 -10.14 -1.28
N GLY A 211 21.40 -9.19 -1.42
CA GLY A 211 20.19 -9.08 -0.59
C GLY A 211 20.30 -8.07 0.56
N SER A 212 21.41 -7.33 0.66
CA SER A 212 21.50 -6.31 1.69
C SER A 212 22.43 -5.17 1.34
N PHE A 213 22.06 -3.97 1.79
CA PHE A 213 22.90 -2.78 1.77
C PHE A 213 22.78 -2.16 3.15
N ILE A 214 23.69 -2.61 4.02
CA ILE A 214 23.69 -2.30 5.45
C ILE A 214 24.58 -1.10 5.74
N TRP A 215 25.24 -0.55 4.72
CA TRP A 215 26.07 0.65 4.83
C TRP A 215 25.32 1.87 4.35
N TRP A 216 24.00 1.80 4.25
CA TRP A 216 23.23 3.01 4.06
C TRP A 216 23.28 3.81 5.35
N ASN A 217 24.34 4.61 5.48
CA ASN A 217 24.27 5.82 6.25
C ASN A 217 23.15 6.62 5.60
N ILE A 218 21.98 6.63 6.24
CA ILE A 218 20.84 7.37 5.73
C ILE A 218 21.20 8.84 5.88
N GLU A 219 21.83 9.36 4.84
CA GLU A 219 22.02 10.78 4.58
C GLU A 219 20.84 11.32 3.76
N ALA A 220 20.03 10.41 3.18
CA ALA A 220 18.75 10.78 2.60
C ALA A 220 17.90 11.42 3.70
N PRO A 221 17.22 12.52 3.39
CA PRO A 221 16.32 13.15 4.33
C PRO A 221 15.17 12.17 4.73
N ALA A 222 14.37 12.53 5.74
CA ALA A 222 13.21 11.73 6.20
C ALA A 222 11.94 11.92 5.31
N ALA A 223 11.17 10.86 5.01
CA ALA A 223 9.87 10.85 4.27
C ALA A 223 9.12 9.49 4.42
N SER A 224 7.82 9.42 4.07
CA SER A 224 6.91 8.26 4.27
C SER A 224 6.34 7.65 2.99
N ASP A 225 6.54 8.30 1.86
CA ASP A 225 6.19 7.83 0.51
C ASP A 225 7.41 7.27 -0.22
N TYR A 226 8.44 6.97 0.57
CA TYR A 226 9.62 6.39 0.00
C TYR A 226 9.26 5.11 -0.68
N SER A 227 9.79 5.06 -1.88
CA SER A 227 9.77 3.95 -2.78
C SER A 227 11.19 3.55 -3.02
N LEU A 228 11.65 2.50 -2.36
CA LEU A 228 12.96 1.99 -2.72
C LEU A 228 12.82 1.25 -4.02
N ALA A 229 13.33 1.86 -5.08
CA ALA A 229 13.56 1.16 -6.30
C ALA A 229 14.94 0.50 -6.26
N ILE A 230 14.99 -0.74 -6.69
CA ILE A 230 16.26 -1.41 -6.90
C ILE A 230 16.21 -1.97 -8.31
N MET A 231 17.24 -1.71 -9.11
CA MET A 231 17.27 -1.92 -10.54
C MET A 231 18.59 -2.58 -10.95
N PRO A 232 18.61 -3.62 -11.80
CA PRO A 232 19.86 -4.20 -12.31
C PRO A 232 20.67 -3.26 -13.20
N THR A 233 22.01 -3.33 -13.10
CA THR A 233 22.93 -2.40 -13.79
C THR A 233 23.25 -2.76 -15.24
N ASP A 234 23.12 -4.04 -15.60
CA ASP A 234 23.57 -4.52 -16.91
C ASP A 234 22.57 -4.30 -18.05
N GLY A 235 21.36 -3.82 -17.73
CA GLY A 235 20.25 -3.57 -18.65
C GLY A 235 19.64 -4.83 -19.29
N LYS A 236 20.35 -5.97 -19.27
CA LYS A 236 19.84 -7.30 -19.69
C LYS A 236 18.86 -7.86 -18.68
N GLU A 237 18.96 -7.37 -17.44
CA GLU A 237 18.19 -7.82 -16.29
C GLU A 237 17.17 -6.76 -15.79
N ALA A 238 16.98 -5.62 -16.47
CA ALA A 238 16.11 -4.50 -16.05
C ALA A 238 14.66 -4.89 -15.67
N ALA A 239 14.17 -6.02 -16.19
CA ALA A 239 12.88 -6.61 -15.82
C ALA A 239 12.81 -7.06 -14.34
N TYR A 240 13.94 -7.17 -13.63
CA TYR A 240 14.01 -7.54 -12.21
C TYR A 240 14.00 -6.32 -11.28
N GLN A 241 13.63 -5.13 -11.76
CA GLN A 241 13.55 -3.95 -10.90
C GLN A 241 12.31 -3.96 -9.99
N THR A 242 12.33 -3.11 -8.96
CA THR A 242 11.19 -2.88 -8.07
C THR A 242 11.06 -1.43 -7.66
N THR A 243 10.03 -1.12 -6.87
CA THR A 243 9.73 0.22 -6.33
C THR A 243 8.88 0.06 -5.06
N GLN A 244 9.51 -0.07 -3.89
CA GLN A 244 8.85 -0.25 -2.58
C GLN A 244 8.09 0.92 -2.07
N GLY A 245 6.90 1.13 -2.60
CA GLY A 245 5.98 2.07 -2.00
C GLY A 245 5.82 1.77 -0.52
N LEU A 246 6.12 2.78 0.28
CA LEU A 246 5.29 3.21 1.39
C LEU A 246 5.57 2.68 2.76
N PHE A 247 6.86 2.72 3.02
CA PHE A 247 7.44 2.79 4.33
C PHE A 247 7.96 4.20 4.63
N SER A 248 8.51 4.41 5.84
CA SER A 248 9.07 5.69 6.27
C SER A 248 10.51 5.66 6.79
N ILE A 249 11.21 6.78 6.62
CA ILE A 249 12.50 7.11 7.25
C ILE A 249 12.28 8.35 8.12
N ALA A 250 12.80 8.36 9.35
CA ALA A 250 12.70 9.43 10.37
C ALA A 250 14.09 9.98 10.78
N GLU A 251 14.21 10.95 11.70
CA GLU A 251 15.50 11.57 12.13
C GLU A 251 16.16 10.90 13.36
N ASP A 252 17.48 11.07 13.55
CA ASP A 252 18.17 10.65 14.78
C ASP A 252 18.12 11.66 15.93
N ALA A 253 17.36 11.34 16.98
CA ALA A 253 17.07 12.25 18.09
C ALA A 253 17.89 12.00 19.38
N GLY A 254 18.87 11.08 19.40
CA GLY A 254 19.45 10.63 20.67
C GLY A 254 18.50 9.72 21.47
N PHE A 255 18.94 9.17 22.61
CA PHE A 255 18.29 8.03 23.31
C PHE A 255 16.81 8.27 23.67
N GLY A 256 15.88 7.77 22.85
CA GLY A 256 14.44 7.76 23.16
C GLY A 256 13.48 7.62 21.98
N SER A 257 13.90 7.86 20.73
CA SER A 257 13.05 7.67 19.54
C SER A 257 12.93 6.19 19.14
N GLN A 258 11.69 5.74 18.91
CA GLN A 258 11.38 4.35 18.57
C GLN A 258 11.58 4.14 17.06
N VAL A 259 12.69 3.50 16.69
CA VAL A 259 12.82 2.85 15.38
C VAL A 259 11.78 1.74 15.31
N ASP A 260 11.29 1.38 14.12
CA ASP A 260 10.66 0.07 13.98
C ASP A 260 11.71 -1.00 14.33
N LEU A 261 11.67 -1.43 15.59
CA LEU A 261 12.59 -2.44 16.08
C LEU A 261 12.40 -3.74 15.30
N GLN A 262 11.26 -3.98 14.64
CA GLN A 262 11.10 -5.12 13.72
C GLN A 262 12.10 -5.02 12.58
N ASP A 263 12.32 -3.85 12.02
CA ASP A 263 13.25 -3.66 10.92
C ASP A 263 14.72 -3.78 11.35
N ILE A 264 15.08 -3.23 12.51
CA ILE A 264 16.41 -3.41 13.09
C ILE A 264 16.65 -4.89 13.47
N ILE A 265 15.67 -5.54 14.11
CA ILE A 265 15.76 -6.95 14.51
C ILE A 265 15.91 -7.83 13.28
N LYS A 266 15.11 -7.61 12.23
CA LYS A 266 15.23 -8.33 10.95
C LYS A 266 16.59 -8.15 10.30
N GLY A 267 17.12 -6.93 10.31
CA GLY A 267 18.48 -6.65 9.86
C GLY A 267 19.55 -7.45 10.60
N LEU A 268 19.47 -7.48 11.93
CA LEU A 268 20.42 -8.21 12.76
C LEU A 268 20.28 -9.73 12.62
N GLN A 269 19.06 -10.24 12.46
CA GLN A 269 18.78 -11.67 12.21
C GLN A 269 19.42 -12.10 10.89
N TYR A 270 19.12 -11.38 9.80
CA TYR A 270 19.68 -11.64 8.49
C TYR A 270 21.22 -11.71 8.50
N LEU A 271 21.87 -10.73 9.16
CA LEU A 271 23.33 -10.70 9.33
C LEU A 271 23.92 -11.89 10.10
N SER A 272 23.15 -12.50 11.00
CA SER A 272 23.61 -13.61 11.84
C SER A 272 23.51 -14.99 11.18
N GLY A 273 23.05 -15.06 9.92
CA GLY A 273 22.74 -16.33 9.24
C GLY A 273 21.50 -17.03 9.80
N GLN A 274 20.82 -16.41 10.77
CA GLN A 274 19.46 -16.76 11.17
C GLN A 274 18.53 -16.01 10.22
N ASN A 275 18.15 -16.63 9.12
CA ASN A 275 17.14 -16.03 8.26
C ASN A 275 15.91 -15.62 9.11
N PRO A 276 15.35 -14.41 8.91
CA PRO A 276 14.06 -14.04 9.50
C PRO A 276 12.94 -15.02 9.09
#